data_AF-A0A8K0G0Q7-F1
#
_entry.id   AF-A0A8K0G0Q7-F1
#
_cell.length_a   1.000
_cell.length_b   1.000
_cell.length_c   1.000
_cell.angle_alpha   90.00
_cell.angle_beta   90.00
_cell.angle_gamma   90.00
#
_symmetry.space_group_name_H-M   'P 1'
#
loop_
_entity.id
_entity.type
_entity.pdbx_description
1 polymer ?
#
loop_
_entity_poly.entity_id
_entity_poly.type
_entity_poly.pdbx_seq_one_letter_code
_entity_poly.pdbx_strand_id
1 'polypeptide(L)'
;MNWKKKRDVKTSFSENVVLTYFGDLPRKIAPNTLLTHYSMLKSTLYTNQNNYITNYGKLKAFLKRKSGGYNSRKSKTLTPEEIKTFIKGAPNDQYLLVKAVLVVGISGTCRKYELVNLMTLKI
;
A
#
# COMPACT_ATOMS: atom_id res chain seq x y z
N MET A 1 5.88 2.19 20.83
CA MET A 1 4.70 2.93 20.32
C MET A 1 4.48 4.19 21.17
N ASN A 2 4.70 5.39 20.61
CA ASN A 2 4.52 6.65 21.35
C ASN A 2 3.08 6.88 21.83
N TRP A 3 2.08 6.28 21.15
CA TRP A 3 0.67 6.34 21.56
C TRP A 3 0.45 5.74 22.96
N LYS A 4 1.05 4.58 23.26
CA LYS A 4 0.94 3.91 24.57
C LYS A 4 1.60 4.73 25.69
N LYS A 5 2.79 5.28 25.40
CA LYS A 5 3.54 6.15 26.32
C LYS A 5 2.77 7.44 26.64
N LYS A 6 2.08 8.03 25.65
CA LYS A 6 1.26 9.24 25.81
C LYS A 6 -0.01 9.02 26.65
N ARG A 7 -0.53 7.79 26.73
CA ARG A 7 -1.75 7.45 27.47
C ARG A 7 -1.50 6.73 28.81
N ASP A 8 -0.24 6.65 29.24
CA ASP A 8 0.22 5.90 30.43
C ASP A 8 -0.38 4.48 30.55
N VAL A 9 -0.57 3.81 29.41
CA VAL A 9 -1.09 2.44 29.42
C VAL A 9 0.06 1.50 29.76
N LYS A 10 0.14 1.04 31.01
CA LYS A 10 1.18 0.08 31.47
C LYS A 10 0.89 -1.38 31.07
N THR A 11 -0.36 -1.70 30.77
CA THR A 11 -0.86 -3.07 30.55
C THR A 11 -0.39 -3.74 29.26
N SER A 12 -0.46 -5.08 29.21
CA SER A 12 -0.25 -5.92 28.01
C SER A 12 -1.12 -5.45 26.84
N PHE A 13 -0.71 -5.75 25.60
CA PHE A 13 -1.45 -5.42 24.37
C PHE A 13 -2.74 -6.25 24.25
N SER A 14 -3.69 -6.05 25.17
CA SER A 14 -4.98 -6.74 25.16
C SER A 14 -5.85 -6.28 23.99
N GLU A 15 -6.85 -7.07 23.66
CA GLU A 15 -7.80 -6.77 22.57
C GLU A 15 -8.45 -5.39 22.73
N ASN A 16 -8.83 -5.00 23.95
CA ASN A 16 -9.43 -3.69 24.21
C ASN A 16 -8.45 -2.54 23.95
N VAL A 17 -7.18 -2.67 24.36
CA VAL A 17 -6.16 -1.63 24.13
C VAL A 17 -5.92 -1.44 22.62
N VAL A 18 -5.84 -2.55 21.88
CA VAL A 18 -5.65 -2.52 20.43
C VAL A 18 -6.90 -1.97 19.74
N LEU A 19 -8.10 -2.31 20.20
CA LEU A 19 -9.35 -1.74 19.73
C LEU A 19 -9.43 -0.23 19.95
N THR A 20 -9.05 0.28 21.13
CA THR A 20 -9.02 1.73 21.39
C THR A 20 -8.03 2.44 20.47
N TYR A 21 -6.84 1.87 20.26
CA TYR A 21 -5.88 2.39 19.29
C TYR A 21 -6.48 2.50 17.88
N PHE A 22 -7.10 1.42 17.38
CA PHE A 22 -7.79 1.42 16.09
C PHE A 22 -9.11 2.17 16.08
N GLY A 23 -9.67 2.55 17.22
CA GLY A 23 -10.84 3.42 17.37
C GLY A 23 -10.49 4.90 17.32
N ASP A 24 -9.28 5.27 17.75
CA ASP A 24 -8.73 6.63 17.67
C ASP A 24 -8.15 6.94 16.28
N LEU A 25 -7.53 5.95 15.64
CA LEU A 25 -6.93 6.03 14.30
C LEU A 25 -7.88 6.45 13.14
N PRO A 26 -9.17 6.02 13.07
CA PRO A 26 -10.02 6.15 11.89
C PRO A 26 -10.53 7.55 11.60
N ARG A 27 -10.31 8.54 12.48
CA ARG A 27 -10.74 9.92 12.18
C ARG A 27 -9.93 10.56 11.03
N LYS A 28 -8.85 9.92 10.55
CA LYS A 28 -7.91 10.50 9.58
C LYS A 28 -7.44 9.60 8.42
N ILE A 29 -7.86 8.34 8.32
CA ILE A 29 -7.28 7.41 7.33
C ILE A 29 -8.30 6.56 6.57
N ALA A 30 -7.97 6.24 5.31
CA ALA A 30 -8.78 5.36 4.46
C ALA A 30 -8.78 3.90 4.96
N PRO A 31 -9.84 3.11 4.67
CA PRO A 31 -9.95 1.73 5.17
C PRO A 31 -8.78 0.80 4.79
N ASN A 32 -8.20 0.96 3.59
CA ASN A 32 -7.00 0.21 3.18
C ASN A 32 -5.80 0.50 4.10
N THR A 33 -5.64 1.75 4.49
CA THR A 33 -4.54 2.23 5.34
C THR A 33 -4.71 1.66 6.74
N LEU A 34 -5.95 1.60 7.24
CA LEU A 34 -6.28 0.95 8.51
C LEU A 34 -5.85 -0.52 8.54
N LEU A 35 -6.13 -1.27 7.46
CA LEU A 35 -5.70 -2.66 7.32
C LEU A 35 -4.18 -2.79 7.21
N THR A 36 -3.49 -1.87 6.52
CA THR A 36 -2.02 -1.83 6.50
C THR A 36 -1.46 -1.61 7.91
N HIS A 37 -2.02 -0.68 8.69
CA HIS A 37 -1.62 -0.48 10.09
C HIS A 37 -1.85 -1.73 10.94
N TYR A 38 -2.96 -2.45 10.75
CA TYR A 38 -3.19 -3.73 11.39
C TYR A 38 -2.13 -4.76 11.02
N SER A 39 -1.80 -4.91 9.73
CA SER A 39 -0.76 -5.85 9.28
C SER A 39 0.61 -5.49 9.84
N MET A 40 1.00 -4.21 9.84
CA MET A 40 2.26 -3.76 10.44
C MET A 40 2.31 -4.03 11.94
N LEU A 41 1.22 -3.74 12.66
CA LEU A 41 1.14 -3.99 14.10
C LEU A 41 1.17 -5.49 14.41
N LYS A 42 0.47 -6.30 13.63
CA LYS A 42 0.48 -7.77 13.72
C LYS A 42 1.90 -8.31 13.61
N SER A 43 2.62 -7.94 12.56
CA SER A 43 4.01 -8.41 12.36
C SER A 43 4.92 -7.94 13.49
N THR A 44 4.79 -6.68 13.91
CA THR A 44 5.63 -6.10 14.98
C THR A 44 5.41 -6.80 16.32
N LEU A 45 4.16 -7.08 16.70
CA LEU A 45 3.82 -7.73 17.96
C LEU A 45 4.15 -9.23 17.96
N TYR A 46 4.03 -9.87 16.80
CA TYR A 46 4.47 -11.25 16.61
C TYR A 46 5.98 -11.38 16.83
N THR A 47 6.79 -10.54 16.16
CA THR A 47 8.25 -10.61 16.24
C THR A 47 8.81 -10.21 17.61
N ASN A 48 8.26 -9.18 18.26
CA ASN A 48 8.89 -8.60 19.46
C ASN A 48 8.30 -9.10 20.79
N GLN A 49 7.08 -9.62 20.79
CA GLN A 49 6.33 -9.87 22.03
C GLN A 49 5.52 -11.18 22.03
N ASN A 50 5.68 -12.02 21.00
CA ASN A 50 4.94 -13.27 20.81
C ASN A 50 3.42 -13.12 21.02
N ASN A 51 2.87 -11.95 20.68
CA ASN A 51 1.45 -11.66 20.91
C ASN A 51 0.65 -11.82 19.61
N TYR A 52 -0.33 -12.72 19.66
CA TYR A 52 -1.20 -13.07 18.56
C TYR A 52 -2.47 -12.23 18.53
N ILE A 53 -2.37 -10.97 18.07
CA ILE A 53 -3.55 -10.13 17.84
C ILE A 53 -4.50 -10.70 16.76
N THR A 54 -4.06 -11.73 16.04
CA THR A 54 -4.89 -12.54 15.14
C THR A 54 -6.03 -13.25 15.87
N ASN A 55 -5.95 -13.43 17.18
CA ASN A 55 -7.00 -14.11 17.94
C ASN A 55 -8.08 -13.14 18.46
N TYR A 56 -7.93 -11.84 18.17
CA TYR A 56 -8.83 -10.79 18.63
C TYR A 56 -10.06 -10.70 17.71
N GLY A 57 -11.13 -11.40 18.09
CA GLY A 57 -12.38 -11.49 17.34
C GLY A 57 -13.12 -10.15 17.22
N LYS A 58 -13.19 -9.37 18.31
CA LYS A 58 -13.81 -8.03 18.30
C LYS A 58 -13.02 -7.07 17.42
N LEU A 59 -11.69 -7.17 17.43
CA LEU A 59 -10.82 -6.38 16.54
C LEU A 59 -11.07 -6.72 15.07
N LYS A 60 -11.12 -8.01 14.70
CA LYS A 60 -11.45 -8.43 13.33
C LYS A 60 -12.83 -7.92 12.89
N ALA A 61 -13.84 -8.06 13.74
CA ALA A 61 -15.19 -7.57 13.45
C ALA A 61 -15.21 -6.04 13.26
N PHE A 62 -14.47 -5.29 14.10
CA PHE A 62 -14.30 -3.85 13.95
C PHE A 62 -13.67 -3.48 12.60
N LEU A 63 -12.54 -4.11 12.25
CA LEU A 63 -11.84 -3.86 10.98
C LEU A 63 -12.72 -4.19 9.77
N LYS A 64 -13.44 -5.33 9.79
CA LYS A 64 -14.35 -5.74 8.72
C LYS A 64 -15.48 -4.74 8.49
N ARG A 65 -16.10 -4.24 9.57
CA ARG A 65 -17.14 -3.20 9.48
C ARG A 65 -16.58 -1.89 8.91
N LYS A 66 -15.37 -1.50 9.32
CA LYS A 66 -14.70 -0.29 8.81
C LYS A 66 -14.26 -0.41 7.35
N SER A 67 -13.99 -1.63 6.86
CA SER A 67 -13.72 -1.89 5.45
C SER A 67 -14.97 -2.08 4.58
N GLY A 68 -16.15 -2.16 5.18
CA GLY A 68 -17.41 -2.30 4.44
C GLY A 68 -17.61 -1.12 3.47
N GLY A 69 -17.82 -1.42 2.19
CA GLY A 69 -17.99 -0.42 1.14
C GLY A 69 -16.69 0.17 0.59
N TYR A 70 -15.51 -0.25 1.05
CA TYR A 70 -14.25 0.16 0.44
C TYR A 70 -14.08 -0.49 -0.94
N ASN A 71 -14.10 0.34 -1.98
CA ASN A 71 -13.73 -0.08 -3.33
C ASN A 71 -12.24 0.21 -3.56
N SER A 72 -11.51 -0.81 -4.04
CA SER A 72 -10.09 -0.63 -4.36
C SER A 72 -9.93 0.39 -5.48
N ARG A 73 -9.15 1.45 -5.21
CA ARG A 73 -8.78 2.43 -6.24
C ARG A 73 -7.71 1.80 -7.14
N LYS A 74 -8.11 1.42 -8.34
CA LYS A 74 -7.17 1.02 -9.40
C LYS A 74 -6.71 2.27 -10.16
N SER A 75 -5.45 2.27 -10.61
CA SER A 75 -4.98 3.26 -11.57
C SER A 75 -5.72 3.09 -12.89
N LYS A 76 -5.96 4.19 -13.62
CA LYS A 76 -6.48 4.10 -14.99
C LYS A 76 -5.47 3.33 -15.84
N THR A 77 -5.96 2.37 -16.60
CA THR A 77 -5.18 1.59 -17.56
C THR A 77 -5.30 2.23 -18.92
N LEU A 78 -4.19 2.39 -19.63
CA LEU A 78 -4.20 2.86 -21.01
C LEU A 78 -4.74 1.77 -21.94
N THR A 79 -5.56 2.14 -22.91
CA THR A 79 -6.00 1.22 -23.98
C THR A 79 -4.93 1.07 -25.05
N PRO A 80 -4.95 -0.01 -25.86
CA PRO A 80 -4.05 -0.15 -27.01
C PRO A 80 -4.11 1.03 -27.98
N GLU A 81 -5.28 1.62 -28.19
CA GLU A 81 -5.50 2.76 -29.07
C GLU A 81 -4.87 4.03 -28.50
N GLU A 82 -5.02 4.27 -27.20
CA GLU A 82 -4.36 5.39 -26.51
C GLU A 82 -2.84 5.27 -26.58
N ILE A 83 -2.31 4.07 -26.36
CA ILE A 83 -0.87 3.78 -26.48
C ILE A 83 -0.39 4.05 -27.91
N LYS A 84 -1.09 3.51 -28.92
CA LYS A 84 -0.75 3.69 -30.34
C LYS A 84 -0.78 5.16 -30.74
N THR A 85 -1.79 5.89 -30.28
CA THR A 85 -1.94 7.33 -30.55
C THR A 85 -0.80 8.11 -29.92
N PHE A 86 -0.43 7.80 -28.68
CA PHE A 86 0.71 8.44 -28.02
C PHE A 86 2.03 8.15 -28.73
N ILE A 87 2.32 6.88 -29.04
CA ILE A 87 3.58 6.48 -29.69
C ILE A 87 3.73 7.15 -31.07
N LYS A 88 2.66 7.22 -31.85
CA LYS A 88 2.71 7.79 -33.22
C LYS A 88 2.59 9.31 -33.26
N GLY A 89 1.75 9.90 -32.42
CA GLY A 89 1.37 11.30 -32.51
C GLY A 89 2.16 12.26 -31.64
N ALA A 90 2.72 11.80 -30.50
CA ALA A 90 3.44 12.71 -29.61
C ALA A 90 4.79 13.16 -30.21
N PRO A 91 5.23 14.40 -30.01
CA PRO A 91 6.48 14.91 -30.58
C PRO A 91 7.71 14.26 -29.92
N ASN A 92 8.69 13.85 -30.72
CA ASN A 92 9.84 13.07 -30.22
C ASN A 92 10.83 13.91 -29.42
N ASP A 93 11.05 15.17 -29.80
CA ASP A 93 11.87 16.14 -29.07
C ASP A 93 11.43 16.30 -27.60
N GLN A 94 10.16 16.06 -27.29
CA GLN A 94 9.64 16.11 -25.92
C GLN A 94 9.46 14.72 -25.28
N TYR A 95 9.04 13.70 -26.04
CA TYR A 95 8.56 12.43 -25.47
C TYR A 95 9.34 11.19 -25.87
N LEU A 96 10.46 11.30 -26.60
CA LEU A 96 11.22 10.14 -27.09
C LEU A 96 11.57 9.13 -25.99
N LEU A 97 12.10 9.60 -24.85
CA LEU A 97 12.42 8.73 -23.71
C LEU A 97 11.17 8.03 -23.16
N VAL A 98 10.07 8.77 -22.98
CA VAL A 98 8.82 8.20 -22.42
C VAL A 98 8.24 7.15 -23.35
N LYS A 99 8.29 7.37 -24.67
CA LYS A 99 7.88 6.37 -25.67
C LYS A 99 8.74 5.12 -25.58
N ALA A 100 10.07 5.25 -25.52
CA ALA A 100 10.98 4.13 -25.40
C ALA A 100 10.73 3.34 -24.10
N VAL A 101 10.61 4.02 -22.97
CA VAL A 101 10.32 3.42 -21.66
C VAL A 101 8.96 2.71 -21.66
N LEU A 102 7.94 3.29 -22.30
CA LEU A 102 6.62 2.66 -22.44
C LEU A 102 6.69 1.36 -23.22
N VAL A 103 7.39 1.35 -24.36
CA VAL A 103 7.58 0.15 -25.19
C VAL A 103 8.35 -0.94 -24.43
N VAL A 104 9.48 -0.59 -23.80
CA VAL A 104 10.28 -1.52 -23.00
C VAL A 104 9.46 -2.06 -21.82
N GLY A 105 8.75 -1.19 -21.11
CA GLY A 105 7.93 -1.55 -19.95
C GLY A 105 6.77 -2.48 -20.30
N ILE A 106 6.10 -2.27 -21.44
CA ILE A 106 5.04 -3.16 -21.91
C ILE A 106 5.62 -4.50 -22.34
N SER A 107 6.66 -4.50 -23.19
CA SER A 107 7.26 -5.73 -23.73
C SER A 107 7.90 -6.61 -22.66
N GLY A 108 8.56 -5.99 -21.66
CA GLY A 108 9.20 -6.70 -20.55
C GLY A 108 8.33 -6.87 -19.31
N THR A 109 7.09 -6.35 -19.32
CA THR A 109 6.20 -6.27 -18.15
C THR A 109 6.86 -5.64 -16.91
N CYS A 110 7.75 -4.67 -17.13
CA CYS A 110 8.62 -4.14 -16.10
C CYS A 110 7.87 -3.17 -15.16
N ARG A 111 8.11 -3.33 -13.85
CA ARG A 111 7.73 -2.36 -12.83
C ARG A 111 8.62 -1.13 -12.92
N LYS A 112 8.13 0.00 -12.36
CA LYS A 112 8.88 1.27 -12.31
C LYS A 112 10.31 1.10 -11.79
N TYR A 113 10.50 0.32 -10.73
CA TYR A 113 11.82 0.10 -10.14
C TYR A 113 12.77 -0.64 -11.09
N GLU A 114 12.27 -1.61 -11.85
CA GLU A 114 13.07 -2.35 -12.82
C GLU A 114 13.50 -1.44 -13.97
N LEU A 115 12.57 -0.62 -14.49
CA LEU A 115 12.86 0.35 -15.55
C LEU A 115 13.92 1.39 -15.17
N VAL A 116 13.88 1.89 -13.93
CA VAL A 116 14.85 2.87 -13.42
C VAL A 116 16.26 2.27 -13.27
N ASN A 117 16.35 0.97 -13.01
CA ASN A 117 17.63 0.27 -12.82
C ASN A 117 18.09 -0.48 -14.08
N LEU A 118 17.47 -0.23 -15.23
CA LEU A 118 17.95 -0.78 -16.51
C LEU A 118 19.33 -0.21 -16.81
N MET A 119 20.26 -1.10 -17.10
CA MET A 119 21.61 -0.76 -17.51
C MET A 119 21.86 -1.29 -18.92
N THR A 120 22.58 -0.51 -19.71
CA THR A 120 23.19 -1.02 -20.94
C THR A 120 24.45 -1.80 -20.59
N LEU A 121 24.69 -2.91 -21.26
CA LEU A 121 26.00 -3.55 -21.21
C LEU A 121 27.02 -2.57 -21.80
N LYS A 122 28.12 -2.34 -21.08
CA LYS A 122 29.29 -1.65 -21.65
C LYS A 122 29.99 -2.68 -22.54
N ILE A 123 29.86 -2.49 -23.85
CA ILE A 123 30.55 -3.27 -24.89
C ILE A 123 31.84 -2.54 -25.21
#